data_AF-Q9P0Z7-F1
#
_entry.id   AF-Q9P0Z7-F1
#
_cell.length_a   1.000
_cell.length_b   1.000
_cell.length_c   1.000
_cell.angle_alpha   90.00
_cell.angle_beta   90.00
_cell.angle_gamma   90.00
#
_symmetry.space_group_name_H-M   'P 1'
#
loop_
_entity.id
_entity.type
_entity.pdbx_description
1 polymer ?
#
loop_
_entity_poly.entity_id
_entity_poly.type
_entity_poly.pdbx_seq_one_letter_code
_entity_poly.pdbx_strand_id
1 'polypeptide(L)' 'VDECQDPAACRPGRCVNLPGSYRCECRPPWVPGPSGRDCQLPESPA' A
#
# COMPACT_ATOMS: atom_id res chain seq x y z
N VAL A 1 4.63 -10.23 13.95
CA VAL A 1 5.42 -9.69 12.83
C VAL A 1 4.85 -8.32 12.53
N ASP A 2 5.68 -7.34 12.21
CA ASP A 2 5.22 -6.01 11.81
C ASP A 2 5.85 -5.69 10.45
N GLU A 3 5.09 -5.99 9.41
CA GLU A 3 5.47 -5.80 8.02
C GLU A 3 5.60 -4.31 7.66
N CYS A 4 5.10 -3.40 8.49
CA CYS A 4 5.27 -1.95 8.33
C CYS A 4 6.62 -1.43 8.82
N GLN A 5 7.43 -2.27 9.48
CA GLN A 5 8.81 -1.91 9.79
C GLN A 5 9.72 -1.93 8.55
N ASP A 6 9.28 -2.52 7.44
CA ASP A 6 10.02 -2.47 6.18
C ASP A 6 9.85 -1.08 5.54
N PRO A 7 10.92 -0.29 5.37
CA PRO A 7 10.84 1.04 4.78
C PRO A 7 10.45 1.03 3.29
N ALA A 8 10.44 -0.13 2.64
CA ALA A 8 9.92 -0.33 1.28
C ALA A 8 8.44 -0.75 1.26
N ALA A 9 7.84 -1.14 2.38
CA ALA A 9 6.43 -1.49 2.45
C ALA A 9 5.55 -0.26 2.18
N CYS A 10 4.56 -0.43 1.30
CA CYS A 10 3.53 0.56 1.02
C CYS A 10 4.04 1.93 0.54
N ARG A 11 5.02 2.03 -0.37
CA ARG A 11 5.34 3.33 -1.01
C ARG A 11 4.50 3.58 -2.27
N PRO A 12 3.99 4.80 -2.51
CA PRO A 12 4.00 6.03 -1.69
C PRO A 12 2.84 6.17 -0.65
N GLY A 13 2.26 5.07 -0.16
CA GLY A 13 1.17 5.07 0.83
C GLY A 13 1.59 5.04 2.29
N ARG A 14 0.60 4.77 3.16
CA ARG A 14 0.78 4.54 4.60
C ARG A 14 0.55 3.06 4.89
N CYS A 15 1.52 2.40 5.52
CA CYS A 15 1.33 1.03 6.00
C CYS A 15 0.48 1.02 7.28
N VAL A 16 -0.51 0.14 7.36
CA VAL A 16 -1.34 -0.12 8.53
C VAL A 16 -1.17 -1.58 8.92
N ASN A 17 -0.49 -1.80 10.04
CA ASN A 17 -0.26 -3.15 10.57
C ASN A 17 -1.57 -3.71 11.15
N LEU A 18 -1.90 -4.96 10.81
CA LEU A 18 -3.08 -5.69 11.28
C LEU A 18 -2.63 -6.97 12.00
N PRO A 19 -3.43 -7.53 12.92
CA PRO A 19 -3.07 -8.80 13.56
C PRO A 19 -3.00 -9.94 12.52
N GLY A 20 -1.79 -10.34 12.14
CA GLY A 20 -1.54 -11.41 11.15
C GLY A 20 -1.53 -10.97 9.68
N SER A 21 -1.59 -9.67 9.39
CA SER A 21 -1.50 -9.12 8.03
C SER A 21 -1.15 -7.63 8.08
N TYR A 22 -1.06 -6.96 6.94
CA TYR A 22 -0.99 -5.50 6.88
C TYR A 22 -1.72 -5.03 5.63
N ARG A 23 -2.14 -3.77 5.62
CA ARG A 23 -2.71 -3.12 4.44
C ARG A 23 -2.00 -1.81 4.13
N CYS A 24 -1.88 -1.49 2.85
CA CYS A 24 -1.46 -0.18 2.42
C CYS A 24 -2.68 0.75 2.28
N GLU A 25 -2.71 1.82 3.06
CA GLU A 25 -3.60 2.96 2.84
C GLU A 25 -2.95 3.92 1.83
N CYS A 26 -3.42 3.84 0.59
CA CYS A 26 -3.02 4.74 -0.47
C CYS A 26 -3.85 6.03 -0.43
N ARG A 27 -3.22 7.18 -0.65
CA ARG A 27 -3.93 8.46 -0.77
C ARG A 27 -4.36 8.68 -2.21
N PRO A 28 -5.59 9.14 -2.48
CA PRO A 28 -6.03 9.49 -3.82
C PRO A 28 -5.04 10.45 -4.51
N PRO A 29 -4.75 10.29 -5.82
CA PRO A 29 -5.37 9.34 -6.75
C PRO A 29 -4.83 7.91 -6.66
N TRP A 30 -3.85 7.62 -5.80
CA TRP A 30 -3.23 6.29 -5.71
C TRP A 30 -4.18 5.25 -5.14
N VAL A 31 -4.13 4.05 -5.72
CA VAL A 31 -4.91 2.87 -5.31
C VAL A 31 -3.97 1.73 -4.90
N PRO A 32 -4.41 0.80 -4.05
CA PRO A 32 -3.62 -0.39 -3.72
C PRO A 32 -3.35 -1.21 -4.98
N GLY A 33 -2.09 -1.61 -5.19
CA GLY A 33 -1.73 -2.51 -6.27
C GLY A 33 -2.29 -3.93 -6.08
N PRO A 34 -2.20 -4.80 -7.10
CA PRO A 34 -2.68 -6.18 -7.02
C PRO A 34 -1.97 -7.00 -5.95
N SER A 35 -0.75 -6.61 -5.58
CA SER A 35 -0.01 -7.21 -4.47
C SER A 35 -0.51 -6.74 -3.10
N GLY A 36 -1.20 -5.60 -3.01
CA GLY A 36 -1.60 -4.96 -1.75
C GLY A 36 -0.43 -4.43 -0.91
N ARG A 37 0.80 -4.46 -1.46
CA ARG A 37 2.06 -4.07 -0.80
C ARG A 37 2.62 -2.74 -1.32
N ASP A 38 2.05 -2.25 -2.41
CA ASP A 38 2.44 -1.04 -3.12
C ASP A 38 1.20 -0.20 -3.44
N CYS A 39 1.41 1.11 -3.57
CA CYS A 39 0.39 2.01 -4.07
C CYS A 39 0.75 2.38 -5.50
N GLN A 40 -0.19 2.24 -6.41
CA GLN A 40 -0.04 2.58 -7.82
C GLN A 40 -1.10 3.58 -8.24
N LEU A 41 -0.79 4.42 -9.21
CA LEU A 41 -1.81 5.26 -9.82
C LEU A 41 -2.76 4.32 -10.59
N PRO A 42 -4.09 4.47 -10.46
CA PRO A 42 -5.00 3.85 -11.40
C PRO A 42 -4.64 4.48 -12.74
N GLU A 43 -4.11 3.67 -13.66
CA GLU A 43 -3.83 4.13 -15.01
C GLU A 43 -5.08 4.85 -15.50
N SER A 44 -4.93 6.15 -15.82
CA SER A 44 -6.05 6.96 -16.28
C SER A 44 -6.67 6.23 -17.46
N PRO A 45 -7.98 5.90 -17.46
CA PRO A 45 -8.59 5.43 -18.67
C PRO A 45 -8.40 6.55 -19.69
N ALA A 46 -7.60 6.27 -20.72
CA ALA A 46 -7.45 7.14 -21.87
C ALA A 46 -8.81 7.44 -22.51
#